data_AF-A0A7J8GU32-F1
#
_entry.id   AF-A0A7J8GU32-F1
#
_cell.length_a   1.000
_cell.length_b   1.000
_cell.length_c   1.000
_cell.angle_alpha   90.00
_cell.angle_beta   90.00
_cell.angle_gamma   90.00
#
_symmetry.space_group_name_H-M   'P 1'
#
loop_
_entity.id
_entity.type
_entity.pdbx_description
1 polymer ?
#
loop_
_entity_poly.entity_id
_entity_poly.type
_entity_poly.pdbx_seq_one_letter_code
_entity_poly.pdbx_strand_id
1 'polypeptide(L)'
;MCSHENSFQPAQFLLLVGVPVASALLLVQCLRWHCPHWLLRACWKLDSQEEPACDPTPLPEDEPPPQWPPAILSEMAAFYQELLTPTQGQTVVRRLLHKLLMFSAREVDHCGGCLILQDAGISLLIPPGAVAVGRQERVSLILVWDLSDAPSLSRAQALVSPVVACGPHGASFLKPCTLSFKHCAQQPGYARTYCSNTNLLDATAWKPLGRSGVHASLDECRIQLSHFSLYTCVLEAPSGQEARKWLQLAMFCSPLAPGQTHLQLRVYFLNNTPCALQWALTNEQPHGGRLRGPCQLFDFTGARGDQCLKLKYISEGWENVDDSSCQLVPHLHIWHGKCPFRSFCFRRKAANKNEDCSALTNEIIVTMHTFQDGLETKYMEILRFQASEEESWAAPPPVAQPPPCNRLPPELFEQLQMLLEPNSITGNDWRRLASHLGLCGMKIRFLSCQRSPAAAILELFEEQNGSLQELQYLMTLMERLDCASVIQSYLSRTQGGSPAPACRGAWENQGLELELEQELDEKL
;
A
#
# COMPACT_ATOMS: atom_id res chain seq x y z
N MET A 1 22.05 33.84 80.08
CA MET A 1 22.77 33.67 78.80
C MET A 1 22.32 32.34 78.22
N CYS A 2 21.14 32.32 77.62
CA CYS A 2 20.87 32.56 76.19
C CYS A 2 20.63 31.21 75.51
N SER A 3 19.35 30.85 75.53
CA SER A 3 18.67 29.97 74.60
C SER A 3 18.98 30.36 73.16
N HIS A 4 19.16 29.37 72.28
CA HIS A 4 18.89 29.59 70.86
C HIS A 4 18.30 28.33 70.23
N GLU A 5 17.12 28.53 69.66
CA GLU A 5 16.28 27.58 68.95
C GLU A 5 16.97 27.05 67.69
N ASN A 6 16.93 25.73 67.50
CA ASN A 6 17.18 25.12 66.20
C ASN A 6 15.92 25.25 65.33
N SER A 7 15.91 26.29 64.49
CA SER A 7 14.95 26.46 63.42
C SER A 7 15.10 25.32 62.39
N PHE A 8 14.11 24.42 62.33
CA PHE A 8 13.98 23.46 61.23
C PHE A 8 13.69 24.21 59.93
N GLN A 9 14.60 24.17 58.96
CA GLN A 9 14.40 24.77 57.64
C GLN A 9 13.46 23.90 56.79
N PRO A 10 12.38 24.46 56.19
CA PRO A 10 11.41 23.71 55.39
C PRO A 10 11.99 23.13 54.08
N ALA A 11 13.16 23.58 53.64
CA ALA A 11 13.83 23.11 52.43
C ALA A 11 14.40 21.68 52.54
N GLN A 12 14.84 21.26 53.74
CA GLN A 12 15.37 19.89 53.93
C GLN A 12 14.26 18.83 54.00
N PHE A 13 13.06 19.18 54.47
CA PHE A 13 11.88 18.29 54.47
C PHE A 13 11.34 18.02 53.05
N LEU A 14 11.37 19.04 52.18
CA LEU A 14 10.97 18.91 50.77
C LEU A 14 11.90 17.99 49.97
N LEU A 15 13.20 17.99 50.27
CA LEU A 15 14.19 17.15 49.58
C LEU A 15 14.25 15.70 50.11
N LEU A 16 14.12 15.48 51.43
CA LEU A 16 14.22 14.12 51.99
C LEU A 16 12.91 13.32 51.91
N VAL A 17 11.75 13.97 51.94
CA VAL A 17 10.44 13.30 51.98
C VAL A 17 9.60 13.61 50.74
N GLY A 18 9.68 14.83 50.20
CA GLY A 18 8.87 15.25 49.05
C GLY A 18 9.26 14.56 47.73
N VAL A 19 10.55 14.46 47.43
CA VAL A 19 11.07 13.84 46.20
C VAL A 19 10.80 12.33 46.12
N PRO A 20 11.03 11.50 47.15
CA PRO A 20 10.73 10.08 47.07
C PRO A 20 9.22 9.78 47.04
N VAL A 21 8.39 10.60 47.73
CA VAL A 21 6.93 10.42 47.71
C VAL A 21 6.34 10.83 46.36
N ALA A 22 6.81 11.91 45.73
CA ALA A 22 6.41 12.30 44.38
C ALA A 22 6.84 11.27 43.33
N SER A 23 8.03 10.69 43.48
CA SER A 23 8.55 9.64 42.59
C SER A 23 7.76 8.32 42.74
N ALA A 24 7.36 7.96 43.96
CA ALA A 24 6.50 6.81 44.23
C ALA A 24 5.08 7.00 43.69
N LEU A 25 4.51 8.21 43.80
CA LEU A 25 3.19 8.53 43.24
C LEU A 25 3.19 8.52 41.71
N LEU A 26 4.26 9.02 41.06
CA LEU A 26 4.43 8.92 39.61
C LEU A 26 4.59 7.47 39.14
N LEU A 27 5.33 6.63 39.86
CA LEU A 27 5.44 5.20 39.55
C LEU A 27 4.11 4.46 39.74
N VAL A 28 3.35 4.77 40.78
CA VAL A 28 2.01 4.20 41.00
C VAL A 28 1.01 4.68 39.94
N GLN A 29 1.11 5.93 39.48
CA GLN A 29 0.28 6.44 38.38
C GLN A 29 0.66 5.82 37.03
N CYS A 30 1.96 5.61 36.75
CA CYS A 30 2.42 4.91 35.55
C CYS A 30 2.01 3.43 35.54
N LEU A 31 2.06 2.75 36.69
CA LEU A 31 1.58 1.36 36.84
C LEU A 31 0.04 1.25 36.73
N ARG A 32 -0.70 2.29 37.14
CA ARG A 32 -2.16 2.36 36.95
C ARG A 32 -2.56 2.70 35.51
N TRP A 33 -1.74 3.44 34.77
CA TRP A 33 -2.02 3.80 33.38
C TRP A 33 -1.66 2.67 32.38
N HIS A 34 -0.68 1.82 32.72
CA HIS A 34 -0.29 0.69 31.88
C HIS A 34 -1.08 -0.61 32.08
N CYS A 35 -2.07 -0.62 32.99
CA CYS A 35 -2.92 -1.80 33.22
C CYS A 35 -4.42 -1.47 33.15
N PRO A 36 -5.00 -1.42 31.94
CA PRO A 36 -6.36 -1.90 31.76
C PRO A 36 -6.41 -2.87 30.56
N HIS A 37 -6.33 -4.17 30.85
CA HIS A 37 -7.10 -5.24 30.17
C HIS A 37 -6.66 -6.66 30.56
N TRP A 38 -5.57 -6.84 31.32
CA TRP A 38 -5.01 -8.17 31.56
C TRP A 38 -5.52 -8.91 32.81
N LEU A 39 -6.43 -8.33 33.61
CA LEU A 39 -6.89 -8.90 34.89
C LEU A 39 -8.40 -9.08 35.02
N LEU A 40 -9.10 -9.34 33.91
CA LEU A 40 -10.51 -9.75 33.95
C LEU A 40 -10.80 -11.05 33.17
N ARG A 41 -9.77 -11.86 32.89
CA ARG A 41 -9.95 -13.18 32.26
C ARG A 41 -9.10 -14.31 32.86
N ALA A 42 -8.56 -14.11 34.06
CA ALA A 42 -7.78 -15.12 34.78
C ALA A 42 -8.42 -15.45 36.13
N CYS A 43 -9.70 -15.80 36.11
CA CYS A 43 -10.32 -16.57 37.17
C CYS A 43 -11.56 -17.21 36.55
N TRP A 44 -11.40 -18.38 35.95
CA TRP A 44 -12.22 -19.56 36.24
C TRP A 44 -11.38 -20.77 35.85
N LYS A 45 -11.13 -21.60 36.86
CA LYS A 45 -10.39 -22.85 36.77
C LYS A 45 -11.15 -23.80 35.85
N LEU A 46 -10.34 -24.56 35.12
CA LEU A 46 -10.63 -25.83 34.51
C LEU A 46 -11.31 -26.75 35.53
N ASP A 47 -12.59 -27.03 35.35
CA ASP A 47 -13.23 -28.24 35.86
C ASP A 47 -13.81 -28.99 34.66
N SER A 48 -13.27 -30.18 34.46
CA SER A 48 -13.64 -31.17 33.48
C SER A 48 -15.00 -31.78 33.84
N GLN A 49 -15.99 -31.63 32.96
CA GLN A 49 -17.18 -32.49 32.96
C GLN A 49 -17.69 -32.66 31.52
N GLU A 50 -17.68 -33.92 31.06
CA GLU A 50 -18.31 -34.41 29.83
C GLU A 50 -19.83 -34.19 29.87
N GLU A 51 -20.44 -33.85 28.72
CA GLU A 51 -21.80 -34.22 28.23
C GLU A 51 -22.17 -33.39 26.97
N PRO A 52 -23.17 -33.75 26.14
CA PRO A 52 -23.29 -34.95 25.31
C PRO A 52 -23.38 -34.58 23.79
N ALA A 53 -23.36 -35.58 22.93
CA ALA A 53 -23.45 -35.43 21.47
C ALA A 53 -24.78 -34.77 21.02
N CYS A 54 -24.71 -33.88 20.03
CA CYS A 54 -25.86 -33.43 19.24
C CYS A 54 -25.66 -33.83 17.78
N ASP A 55 -26.67 -34.52 17.24
CA ASP A 55 -26.75 -35.00 15.86
C ASP A 55 -26.73 -33.87 14.80
N PRO A 56 -26.29 -34.16 13.57
CA PRO A 56 -26.05 -33.16 12.54
C PRO A 56 -27.36 -32.69 11.86
N THR A 57 -27.55 -31.39 11.77
CA THR A 57 -28.58 -30.74 10.93
C THR A 57 -28.01 -30.55 9.50
N PRO A 58 -28.79 -30.78 8.42
CA PRO A 58 -28.24 -30.95 7.07
C PRO A 58 -27.77 -29.63 6.44
N LEU A 59 -26.74 -29.75 5.60
CA LEU A 59 -26.15 -28.69 4.78
C LEU A 59 -27.20 -28.07 3.83
N PRO A 60 -27.25 -26.74 3.64
CA PRO A 60 -27.98 -26.16 2.52
C PRO A 60 -27.21 -26.41 1.22
N GLU A 61 -27.95 -26.86 0.20
CA GLU A 61 -27.47 -27.09 -1.16
C GLU A 61 -27.02 -25.78 -1.85
N ASP A 62 -26.09 -25.93 -2.79
CA ASP A 62 -25.37 -24.94 -3.60
C ASP A 62 -26.16 -23.66 -3.95
N GLU A 63 -25.73 -22.50 -3.43
CA GLU A 63 -26.04 -21.20 -4.04
C GLU A 63 -25.13 -20.96 -5.26
N PRO A 64 -25.65 -20.45 -6.39
CA PRO A 64 -24.83 -20.12 -7.55
C PRO A 64 -23.88 -18.94 -7.23
N PRO A 65 -22.70 -18.87 -7.86
CA PRO A 65 -21.73 -17.82 -7.61
C PRO A 65 -22.30 -16.43 -7.92
N PRO A 66 -21.77 -15.37 -7.29
CA PRO A 66 -22.30 -14.01 -7.40
C PRO A 66 -22.42 -13.57 -8.87
N GLN A 67 -23.62 -13.14 -9.25
CA GLN A 67 -23.92 -12.72 -10.62
C GLN A 67 -23.38 -11.31 -10.87
N TRP A 68 -22.20 -11.24 -11.48
CA TRP A 68 -21.65 -10.00 -12.00
C TRP A 68 -22.53 -9.46 -13.14
N PRO A 69 -22.59 -8.13 -13.34
CA PRO A 69 -23.26 -7.54 -14.49
C PRO A 69 -22.81 -8.20 -15.82
N PRO A 70 -23.71 -8.41 -16.80
CA PRO A 70 -23.38 -9.11 -18.04
C PRO A 70 -22.19 -8.52 -18.81
N ALA A 71 -22.02 -7.20 -18.75
CA ALA A 71 -20.90 -6.50 -19.38
C ALA A 71 -19.55 -6.91 -18.76
N ILE A 72 -19.48 -7.03 -17.43
CA ILE A 72 -18.27 -7.45 -16.71
C ILE A 72 -17.95 -8.92 -17.01
N LEU A 73 -18.96 -9.79 -17.03
CA LEU A 73 -18.77 -11.20 -17.40
C LEU A 73 -18.21 -11.35 -18.82
N SER A 74 -18.71 -10.55 -19.77
CA SER A 74 -18.21 -10.55 -21.14
C SER A 74 -16.76 -10.05 -21.22
N GLU A 75 -16.40 -9.02 -20.46
CA GLU A 75 -15.05 -8.49 -20.41
C GLU A 75 -14.07 -9.51 -19.78
N MET A 76 -14.48 -10.15 -18.68
CA MET A 76 -13.72 -11.23 -18.04
C MET A 76 -13.51 -12.41 -18.98
N ALA A 77 -14.55 -12.84 -19.70
CA ALA A 77 -14.46 -13.93 -20.67
C ALA A 77 -13.49 -13.57 -21.82
N ALA A 78 -13.56 -12.36 -22.35
CA ALA A 78 -12.64 -11.88 -23.38
C ALA A 78 -11.20 -11.87 -22.88
N PHE A 79 -10.97 -11.46 -21.63
CA PHE A 79 -9.64 -11.47 -21.02
C PHE A 79 -9.08 -12.88 -20.83
N TYR A 80 -9.87 -13.84 -20.37
CA TYR A 80 -9.42 -15.23 -20.29
C TYR A 80 -9.10 -15.82 -21.66
N GLN A 81 -9.79 -15.40 -22.72
CA GLN A 81 -9.41 -15.75 -24.09
C GLN A 81 -8.07 -15.10 -24.49
N GLU A 82 -7.84 -13.84 -24.12
CA GLU A 82 -6.58 -13.13 -24.36
C GLU A 82 -5.39 -13.82 -23.66
N LEU A 83 -5.57 -14.27 -22.41
CA LEU A 83 -4.55 -15.04 -21.69
C LEU A 83 -4.18 -16.36 -22.38
N LEU A 84 -5.09 -16.93 -23.18
CA LEU A 84 -4.84 -18.14 -23.96
C LEU A 84 -4.24 -17.84 -25.33
N THR A 85 -4.21 -16.58 -25.77
CA THR A 85 -3.60 -16.20 -27.06
C THR A 85 -2.08 -16.07 -26.93
N PRO A 86 -1.27 -16.77 -27.75
CA PRO A 86 0.18 -16.71 -27.65
C PRO A 86 0.72 -15.30 -27.93
N THR A 87 1.52 -14.76 -27.02
CA THR A 87 2.07 -13.40 -27.13
C THR A 87 3.36 -13.33 -27.94
N GLN A 88 3.77 -14.42 -28.59
CA GLN A 88 5.01 -14.52 -29.38
C GLN A 88 6.28 -14.05 -28.63
N GLY A 89 6.30 -14.20 -27.30
CA GLY A 89 7.40 -13.78 -26.44
C GLY A 89 7.37 -12.31 -25.99
N GLN A 90 6.35 -11.55 -26.39
CA GLN A 90 6.10 -10.21 -25.87
C GLN A 90 5.39 -10.26 -24.52
N THR A 91 5.65 -9.26 -23.69
CA THR A 91 4.93 -9.02 -22.45
C THR A 91 3.80 -8.03 -22.71
N VAL A 92 2.59 -8.38 -22.28
CA VAL A 92 1.39 -7.54 -22.41
C VAL A 92 1.01 -6.99 -21.05
N VAL A 93 0.72 -5.69 -20.98
CA VAL A 93 0.17 -5.05 -19.79
C VAL A 93 -1.31 -4.79 -20.06
N ARG A 94 -2.18 -5.28 -19.18
CA ARG A 94 -3.63 -5.19 -19.33
C ARG A 94 -4.25 -4.74 -18.01
N ARG A 95 -5.20 -3.81 -18.11
CA ARG A 95 -6.10 -3.49 -17.01
C ARG A 95 -7.38 -4.30 -17.20
N LEU A 96 -7.80 -4.99 -16.14
CA LEU A 96 -9.09 -5.67 -16.07
C LEU A 96 -9.73 -5.32 -14.73
N LEU A 97 -10.98 -4.85 -14.77
CA LEU A 97 -11.62 -4.24 -13.60
C LEU A 97 -10.72 -3.12 -13.02
N HIS A 98 -10.38 -3.22 -11.74
CA HIS A 98 -9.46 -2.32 -11.04
C HIS A 98 -8.04 -2.90 -10.91
N LYS A 99 -7.75 -4.03 -11.56
CA LYS A 99 -6.48 -4.75 -11.43
C LYS A 99 -5.58 -4.53 -12.63
N LEU A 100 -4.32 -4.25 -12.35
CA LEU A 100 -3.26 -4.15 -13.34
C LEU A 100 -2.46 -5.44 -13.41
N LEU A 101 -2.42 -6.02 -14.60
CA LEU A 101 -1.85 -7.33 -14.88
C LEU A 101 -0.79 -7.21 -15.95
N MET A 102 0.33 -7.90 -15.76
CA MET A 102 1.39 -8.06 -16.76
C MET A 102 1.54 -9.54 -17.07
N PHE A 103 1.39 -9.95 -18.33
CA PHE A 103 1.42 -11.37 -18.66
C PHE A 103 2.15 -11.68 -19.96
N SER A 104 2.53 -12.95 -20.09
CA SER A 104 3.04 -13.58 -21.31
C SER A 104 2.35 -14.93 -21.46
N ALA A 105 1.97 -15.29 -22.68
CA ALA A 105 1.31 -16.55 -22.97
C ALA A 105 1.96 -17.28 -24.13
N ARG A 106 1.97 -18.60 -24.06
CA ARG A 106 2.67 -19.46 -25.02
C ARG A 106 1.96 -20.81 -25.17
N GLU A 107 2.03 -21.36 -26.38
CA GLU A 107 1.68 -22.76 -26.63
C GLU A 107 2.90 -23.66 -26.38
N VAL A 108 2.71 -24.72 -25.60
CA VAL A 108 3.75 -25.63 -25.16
C VAL A 108 3.36 -27.06 -25.52
N ASP A 109 4.30 -27.79 -26.10
CA ASP A 109 4.15 -29.19 -26.47
C ASP A 109 5.05 -30.09 -25.59
N HIS A 110 5.19 -31.35 -26.00
CA HIS A 110 6.05 -32.32 -25.32
C HIS A 110 7.55 -31.93 -25.24
N CYS A 111 8.04 -30.99 -26.06
CA CYS A 111 9.41 -30.47 -25.93
C CYS A 111 9.56 -29.55 -24.70
N GLY A 112 8.45 -29.16 -24.07
CA GLY A 112 8.45 -28.22 -22.96
C GLY A 112 8.51 -26.76 -23.44
N GLY A 113 8.73 -25.84 -22.52
CA GLY A 113 8.69 -24.42 -22.82
C GLY A 113 9.17 -23.57 -21.66
N CYS A 114 9.46 -22.32 -21.97
CA CYS A 114 9.81 -21.31 -20.97
C CYS A 114 9.06 -20.03 -21.27
N LEU A 115 8.46 -19.44 -20.23
CA LEU A 115 7.83 -18.13 -20.23
C LEU A 115 8.63 -17.24 -19.28
N ILE A 116 8.95 -16.01 -19.71
CA ILE A 116 9.80 -15.10 -18.95
C ILE A 116 9.20 -13.70 -19.02
N LEU A 117 8.93 -13.10 -17.86
CA LEU A 117 8.68 -11.68 -17.72
C LEU A 117 10.01 -11.02 -17.34
N GLN A 118 10.78 -10.65 -18.38
CA GLN A 118 12.20 -10.26 -18.22
C GLN A 118 12.37 -9.08 -17.26
N ASP A 119 11.63 -8.00 -17.47
CA ASP A 119 11.72 -6.77 -16.66
C ASP A 119 11.24 -6.96 -15.22
N ALA A 120 10.45 -8.01 -14.95
CA ALA A 120 9.95 -8.34 -13.62
C ALA A 120 10.82 -9.37 -12.88
N GLY A 121 11.73 -10.07 -13.58
CA GLY A 121 12.53 -11.16 -13.00
C GLY A 121 11.71 -12.40 -12.62
N ILE A 122 10.69 -12.73 -13.42
CA ILE A 122 9.80 -13.88 -13.19
C ILE A 122 9.90 -14.84 -14.37
N SER A 123 9.98 -16.14 -14.11
CA SER A 123 10.03 -17.16 -15.15
C SER A 123 9.29 -18.43 -14.76
N LEU A 124 8.71 -19.10 -15.76
CA LEU A 124 8.04 -20.39 -15.63
C LEU A 124 8.66 -21.36 -16.64
N LEU A 125 9.29 -22.40 -16.13
CA LEU A 125 9.89 -23.47 -16.90
C LEU A 125 9.01 -24.71 -16.87
N ILE A 126 8.59 -25.16 -18.05
CA ILE A 126 7.86 -26.39 -18.28
C ILE A 126 8.86 -27.39 -18.89
N PRO A 127 9.27 -28.44 -18.15
CA PRO A 127 10.32 -29.32 -18.63
C PRO A 127 9.86 -30.23 -19.79
N PRO A 128 10.79 -30.77 -20.60
CA PRO A 128 10.45 -31.73 -21.65
C PRO A 128 9.73 -32.97 -21.10
N GLY A 129 8.65 -33.36 -21.75
CA GLY A 129 7.77 -34.46 -21.36
C GLY A 129 6.81 -34.12 -20.21
N ALA A 130 6.70 -32.85 -19.79
CA ALA A 130 5.63 -32.40 -18.90
C ALA A 130 4.25 -32.45 -19.59
N VAL A 131 4.21 -32.21 -20.91
CA VAL A 131 3.04 -32.37 -21.78
C VAL A 131 3.18 -33.68 -22.56
N ALA A 132 2.07 -34.40 -22.74
CA ALA A 132 2.05 -35.66 -23.49
C ALA A 132 2.37 -35.45 -24.98
N VAL A 133 3.02 -36.44 -25.61
CA VAL A 133 3.33 -36.40 -27.04
C VAL A 133 2.04 -36.31 -27.86
N GLY A 134 2.00 -35.39 -28.83
CA GLY A 134 0.81 -35.12 -29.65
C GLY A 134 -0.21 -34.18 -29.00
N ARG A 135 0.02 -33.73 -27.76
CA ARG A 135 -0.79 -32.71 -27.08
C ARG A 135 -0.07 -31.36 -27.10
N GLN A 136 -0.86 -30.30 -27.19
CA GLN A 136 -0.41 -28.92 -26.97
C GLN A 136 -1.25 -28.29 -25.88
N GLU A 137 -0.59 -27.51 -25.02
CA GLU A 137 -1.21 -26.78 -23.91
C GLU A 137 -0.93 -25.29 -24.06
N ARG A 138 -1.96 -24.47 -23.86
CA ARG A 138 -1.81 -23.02 -23.76
C ARG A 138 -1.54 -22.65 -22.32
N VAL A 139 -0.44 -21.97 -22.08
CA VAL A 139 0.00 -21.60 -20.74
C VAL A 139 0.27 -20.10 -20.67
N SER A 140 -0.01 -19.50 -19.52
CA SER A 140 0.19 -18.08 -19.28
C SER A 140 0.91 -17.85 -17.95
N LEU A 141 1.86 -16.92 -17.95
CA LEU A 141 2.55 -16.43 -16.77
C LEU A 141 2.13 -14.98 -16.53
N ILE A 142 1.54 -14.71 -15.36
CA ILE A 142 0.92 -13.42 -15.03
C ILE A 142 1.52 -12.89 -13.74
N LEU A 143 1.87 -11.60 -13.75
CA LEU A 143 2.23 -10.80 -12.60
C LEU A 143 1.04 -9.90 -12.24
N VAL A 144 0.63 -9.95 -10.97
CA VAL A 144 -0.45 -9.12 -10.42
C VAL A 144 0.17 -7.97 -9.64
N TRP A 145 -0.10 -6.73 -10.05
CA TRP A 145 0.37 -5.53 -9.34
C TRP A 145 -0.59 -5.08 -8.24
N ASP A 146 -1.86 -5.49 -8.29
CA ASP A 146 -2.81 -5.20 -7.21
C ASP A 146 -2.48 -6.00 -5.94
N LEU A 147 -2.19 -5.26 -4.86
CA LEU A 147 -1.89 -5.83 -3.55
C LEU A 147 -3.14 -6.33 -2.82
N SER A 148 -4.35 -6.03 -3.30
CA SER A 148 -5.58 -6.62 -2.77
C SER A 148 -5.63 -8.15 -2.93
N ASP A 149 -4.92 -8.68 -3.94
CA ASP A 149 -4.76 -10.11 -4.16
C ASP A 149 -3.62 -10.72 -3.34
N ALA A 150 -2.84 -9.92 -2.61
CA ALA A 150 -1.82 -10.42 -1.70
C ALA A 150 -2.46 -11.02 -0.44
N PRO A 151 -1.78 -11.95 0.26
CA PRO A 151 -2.27 -12.49 1.52
C PRO A 151 -2.47 -11.39 2.57
N SER A 152 -3.51 -11.50 3.39
CA SER A 152 -3.70 -10.61 4.54
C SER A 152 -2.54 -10.76 5.53
N LEU A 153 -1.73 -9.71 5.67
CA LEU A 153 -0.52 -9.73 6.49
C LEU A 153 -0.75 -9.12 7.87
N SER A 154 -0.22 -9.78 8.90
CA SER A 154 -0.07 -9.16 10.22
C SER A 154 1.05 -8.11 10.24
N ARG A 155 1.20 -7.38 11.34
CA ARG A 155 2.30 -6.42 11.55
C ARG A 155 3.69 -7.08 11.55
N ALA A 156 3.77 -8.37 11.91
CA ALA A 156 5.03 -9.11 11.97
C ALA A 156 5.41 -9.75 10.61
N GLN A 157 4.46 -9.85 9.68
CA GLN A 157 4.67 -10.44 8.36
C GLN A 157 4.87 -9.36 7.30
N ALA A 158 5.75 -9.61 6.34
CA ALA A 158 6.05 -8.67 5.25
C ALA A 158 5.84 -9.33 3.90
N LEU A 159 5.37 -8.56 2.91
CA LEU A 159 5.39 -9.01 1.52
C LEU A 159 6.80 -8.79 0.96
N VAL A 160 7.44 -9.86 0.48
CA VAL A 160 8.82 -9.81 -0.03
C VAL A 160 8.96 -10.18 -1.50
N SER A 161 7.90 -10.69 -2.13
CA SER A 161 7.88 -11.01 -3.56
C SER A 161 6.58 -10.49 -4.21
N PRO A 162 6.51 -10.43 -5.55
CA PRO A 162 5.24 -10.19 -6.23
C PRO A 162 4.21 -11.31 -5.99
N VAL A 163 2.96 -11.05 -6.38
CA VAL A 163 1.92 -12.06 -6.58
C VAL A 163 1.99 -12.53 -8.03
N VAL A 164 2.20 -13.82 -8.23
CA VAL A 164 2.39 -14.43 -9.57
C VAL A 164 1.33 -15.49 -9.78
N ALA A 165 0.62 -15.43 -10.91
CA ALA A 165 -0.34 -16.43 -11.31
C ALA A 165 0.15 -17.22 -12.53
N CYS A 166 -0.02 -18.54 -12.48
CA CYS A 166 0.16 -19.43 -13.62
C CYS A 166 -1.22 -19.85 -14.11
N GLY A 167 -1.43 -19.78 -15.42
CA GLY A 167 -2.70 -20.14 -16.07
C GLY A 167 -2.52 -21.19 -17.16
N PRO A 168 -3.58 -21.96 -17.48
CA PRO A 168 -4.91 -21.94 -16.85
C PRO A 168 -4.91 -22.54 -15.44
N HIS A 169 -5.78 -22.03 -14.57
CA HIS A 169 -5.88 -22.48 -13.19
C HIS A 169 -6.21 -23.99 -13.11
N GLY A 170 -5.61 -24.69 -12.16
CA GLY A 170 -5.80 -26.13 -11.95
C GLY A 170 -5.09 -27.03 -12.97
N ALA A 171 -4.46 -26.47 -14.02
CA ALA A 171 -3.71 -27.25 -14.99
C ALA A 171 -2.56 -28.00 -14.30
N SER A 172 -2.47 -29.30 -14.55
CA SER A 172 -1.43 -30.18 -14.01
C SER A 172 -0.66 -30.86 -15.15
N PHE A 173 0.59 -31.19 -14.88
CA PHE A 173 1.54 -31.69 -15.87
C PHE A 173 2.13 -33.02 -15.40
N LEU A 174 2.57 -33.85 -16.35
CA LEU A 174 3.18 -35.15 -16.08
C LEU A 174 4.49 -35.05 -15.29
N LYS A 175 5.14 -33.89 -15.37
CA LYS A 175 6.34 -33.52 -14.61
C LYS A 175 6.11 -32.16 -13.96
N PRO A 176 6.63 -31.93 -12.75
CA PRO A 176 6.48 -30.64 -12.08
C PRO A 176 7.12 -29.52 -12.90
N CYS A 177 6.42 -28.39 -12.98
CA CYS A 177 6.95 -27.18 -13.60
C CYS A 177 7.72 -26.36 -12.57
N THR A 178 8.71 -25.58 -12.99
CA THR A 178 9.48 -24.73 -12.08
C THR A 178 9.10 -23.27 -12.26
N LEU A 179 8.48 -22.67 -11.24
CA LEU A 179 8.26 -21.23 -11.15
C LEU A 179 9.41 -20.57 -10.41
N SER A 180 9.96 -19.49 -10.94
CA SER A 180 10.99 -18.68 -10.29
C SER A 180 10.60 -17.20 -10.29
N PHE A 181 10.79 -16.53 -9.16
CA PHE A 181 10.65 -15.08 -9.02
C PHE A 181 11.60 -14.53 -7.96
N LYS A 182 11.88 -13.22 -8.04
CA LYS A 182 12.75 -12.52 -7.09
C LYS A 182 12.03 -12.18 -5.79
N HIS A 183 12.78 -12.17 -4.69
CA HIS A 183 12.31 -11.69 -3.38
C HIS A 183 13.35 -10.83 -2.68
N CYS A 184 12.92 -10.07 -1.67
CA CYS A 184 13.79 -9.17 -0.92
C CYS A 184 14.00 -9.52 0.57
N ALA A 185 13.59 -10.70 1.04
CA ALA A 185 13.93 -11.16 2.39
C ALA A 185 15.44 -11.14 2.63
N GLN A 186 15.91 -10.60 3.77
CA GLN A 186 17.33 -10.64 4.11
C GLN A 186 17.80 -12.06 4.44
N GLN A 187 16.97 -12.81 5.16
CA GLN A 187 17.23 -14.19 5.57
C GLN A 187 16.34 -15.13 4.75
N PRO A 188 16.90 -15.96 3.84
CA PRO A 188 16.13 -16.87 3.00
C PRO A 188 15.27 -17.84 3.80
N GLY A 189 15.75 -18.26 4.97
CA GLY A 189 15.02 -19.20 5.84
C GLY A 189 13.70 -18.65 6.40
N TYR A 190 13.51 -17.33 6.37
CA TYR A 190 12.26 -16.68 6.79
C TYR A 190 11.30 -16.44 5.60
N ALA A 191 11.77 -16.59 4.36
CA ALA A 191 10.95 -16.44 3.18
C ALA A 191 10.06 -17.69 3.03
N ARG A 192 8.77 -17.56 3.34
CA ARG A 192 7.78 -18.65 3.26
C ARG A 192 6.89 -18.44 2.05
N THR A 193 6.78 -19.47 1.21
CA THR A 193 5.90 -19.44 0.04
C THR A 193 4.46 -19.76 0.40
N TYR A 194 3.55 -19.10 -0.30
CA TYR A 194 2.12 -19.23 -0.17
C TYR A 194 1.50 -19.55 -1.53
N CYS A 195 0.40 -20.29 -1.51
CA CYS A 195 -0.42 -20.61 -2.68
C CYS A 195 -1.88 -20.26 -2.39
N SER A 196 -2.56 -19.63 -3.34
CA SER A 196 -4.02 -19.53 -3.36
C SER A 196 -4.54 -20.41 -4.48
N ASN A 197 -5.26 -21.48 -4.14
CA ASN A 197 -5.85 -22.39 -5.12
C ASN A 197 -7.21 -21.86 -5.60
N THR A 198 -7.18 -20.72 -6.29
CA THR A 198 -8.35 -19.99 -6.79
C THR A 198 -8.06 -19.49 -8.21
N ASN A 199 -9.07 -19.12 -8.99
CA ASN A 199 -8.80 -18.44 -10.25
C ASN A 199 -8.23 -17.04 -10.00
N LEU A 200 -7.60 -16.46 -11.03
CA LEU A 200 -6.96 -15.14 -10.99
C LEU A 200 -7.90 -14.00 -10.52
N LEU A 201 -9.19 -14.08 -10.84
CA LEU A 201 -10.16 -13.02 -10.54
C LEU A 201 -11.06 -13.34 -9.35
N ASP A 202 -10.98 -14.56 -8.81
CA ASP A 202 -11.76 -14.98 -7.65
C ASP A 202 -11.14 -14.46 -6.35
N ALA A 203 -11.93 -14.48 -5.26
CA ALA A 203 -11.43 -14.13 -3.94
C ALA A 203 -10.30 -15.08 -3.53
N THR A 204 -9.12 -14.53 -3.20
CA THR A 204 -7.94 -15.33 -2.89
C THR A 204 -8.03 -16.00 -1.51
N ALA A 205 -7.64 -17.27 -1.43
CA ALA A 205 -7.59 -18.07 -0.21
C ALA A 205 -6.16 -18.61 0.01
N TRP A 206 -5.29 -17.73 0.52
CA TRP A 206 -3.87 -18.02 0.70
C TRP A 206 -3.58 -19.04 1.80
N LYS A 207 -2.77 -20.05 1.48
CA LYS A 207 -2.27 -21.07 2.42
C LYS A 207 -0.76 -21.23 2.25
N PRO A 208 0.00 -21.46 3.34
CA PRO A 208 1.43 -21.72 3.23
C PRO A 208 1.68 -23.02 2.49
N LEU A 209 2.64 -23.02 1.56
CA LEU A 209 3.09 -24.23 0.89
C LEU A 209 4.01 -25.04 1.82
N GLY A 210 3.99 -26.36 1.67
CA GLY A 210 4.96 -27.23 2.31
C GLY A 210 6.40 -26.91 1.85
N ARG A 211 7.39 -27.24 2.68
CA ARG A 211 8.81 -27.02 2.34
C ARG A 211 9.32 -27.93 1.20
N SER A 212 8.59 -28.99 0.86
CA SER A 212 8.96 -29.90 -0.22
C SER A 212 8.76 -29.23 -1.58
N GLY A 213 9.79 -29.23 -2.43
CA GLY A 213 9.73 -28.62 -3.76
C GLY A 213 9.86 -27.08 -3.78
N VAL A 214 10.11 -26.44 -2.63
CA VAL A 214 10.36 -25.00 -2.53
C VAL A 214 11.82 -24.76 -2.16
N HIS A 215 12.49 -23.89 -2.91
CA HIS A 215 13.85 -23.47 -2.64
C HIS A 215 13.94 -21.94 -2.67
N ALA A 216 14.20 -21.33 -1.51
CA ALA A 216 14.52 -19.90 -1.41
C ALA A 216 16.04 -19.71 -1.29
N SER A 217 16.60 -18.97 -2.24
CA SER A 217 17.98 -18.46 -2.22
C SER A 217 18.01 -17.08 -1.54
N LEU A 218 19.12 -16.33 -1.67
CA LEU A 218 19.25 -14.96 -1.16
C LEU A 218 18.25 -13.98 -1.79
N ASP A 219 18.02 -14.07 -3.10
CA ASP A 219 17.22 -13.11 -3.86
C ASP A 219 16.18 -13.77 -4.78
N GLU A 220 16.09 -15.11 -4.78
CA GLU A 220 15.28 -15.88 -5.73
C GLU A 220 14.53 -16.99 -5.01
N CYS A 221 13.23 -17.11 -5.27
CA CYS A 221 12.42 -18.24 -4.84
C CYS A 221 12.08 -19.12 -6.03
N ARG A 222 12.31 -20.43 -5.90
CA ARG A 222 11.93 -21.45 -6.89
C ARG A 222 10.91 -22.41 -6.29
N ILE A 223 9.82 -22.66 -7.02
CA ILE A 223 8.72 -23.52 -6.60
C ILE A 223 8.48 -24.58 -7.67
N GLN A 224 8.49 -25.84 -7.26
CA GLN A 224 8.03 -26.97 -8.07
C GLN A 224 6.50 -27.03 -8.00
N LEU A 225 5.87 -26.69 -9.11
CA LEU A 225 4.42 -26.63 -9.24
C LEU A 225 3.85 -28.01 -9.58
N SER A 226 2.90 -28.48 -8.77
CA SER A 226 2.06 -29.65 -9.08
C SER A 226 0.87 -29.30 -9.97
N HIS A 227 0.39 -28.07 -9.85
CA HIS A 227 -0.69 -27.48 -10.64
C HIS A 227 -0.43 -25.98 -10.82
N PHE A 228 -1.19 -25.33 -11.68
CA PHE A 228 -1.13 -23.89 -11.89
C PHE A 228 -2.14 -23.14 -11.02
N SER A 229 -1.67 -22.11 -10.32
CA SER A 229 -2.47 -21.22 -9.48
C SER A 229 -1.75 -19.91 -9.16
N LEU A 230 -2.13 -19.21 -8.08
CA LEU A 230 -1.42 -18.03 -7.57
C LEU A 230 -0.38 -18.39 -6.51
N TYR A 231 0.77 -17.73 -6.57
CA TYR A 231 1.92 -17.93 -5.71
C TYR A 231 2.51 -16.60 -5.25
N THR A 232 3.00 -16.57 -4.02
CA THR A 232 3.76 -15.43 -3.49
C THR A 232 4.67 -15.89 -2.34
N CYS A 233 5.48 -14.98 -1.81
CA CYS A 233 6.39 -15.22 -0.71
C CYS A 233 6.24 -14.12 0.36
N VAL A 234 6.05 -14.58 1.59
CA VAL A 234 5.86 -13.76 2.78
C VAL A 234 7.04 -13.98 3.72
N LEU A 235 7.54 -12.89 4.28
CA LEU A 235 8.57 -12.92 5.30
C LEU A 235 7.96 -13.24 6.65
N GLU A 236 8.41 -14.34 7.24
CA GLU A 236 7.94 -14.84 8.53
C GLU A 236 9.12 -15.27 9.39
N ALA A 237 9.53 -14.40 10.31
CA ALA A 237 10.56 -14.76 11.29
C ALA A 237 9.98 -15.65 12.39
N PRO A 238 10.74 -16.64 12.89
CA PRO A 238 10.40 -17.36 14.12
C PRO A 238 10.22 -16.41 15.30
N SER A 239 9.42 -16.82 16.28
CA SER A 239 9.17 -16.03 17.49
C SER A 239 10.47 -15.57 18.15
N GLY A 240 10.60 -14.28 18.40
CA GLY A 240 11.77 -13.68 19.06
C GLY A 240 12.94 -13.33 18.14
N GLN A 241 12.85 -13.58 16.82
CA GLN A 241 13.85 -13.13 15.85
C GLN A 241 13.38 -11.92 15.07
N GLU A 242 14.31 -11.02 14.74
CA GLU A 242 14.01 -9.83 13.95
C GLU A 242 13.87 -10.18 12.47
N ALA A 243 12.73 -9.85 11.87
CA ALA A 243 12.53 -9.92 10.44
C ALA A 243 13.13 -8.67 9.76
N ARG A 244 13.91 -8.87 8.70
CA ARG A 244 14.46 -7.79 7.89
C ARG A 244 14.32 -8.07 6.40
N LYS A 245 14.20 -7.01 5.61
CA LYS A 245 14.16 -7.10 4.14
C LYS A 245 14.98 -5.99 3.50
N TRP A 246 15.50 -6.30 2.33
CA TRP A 246 16.23 -5.37 1.48
C TRP A 246 15.25 -4.47 0.72
N LEU A 247 15.48 -3.16 0.81
CA LEU A 247 14.77 -2.16 0.05
C LEU A 247 15.72 -1.46 -0.92
N GLN A 248 15.14 -0.83 -1.92
CA GLN A 248 15.84 0.05 -2.84
C GLN A 248 15.13 1.41 -2.90
N LEU A 249 15.93 2.48 -2.84
CA LEU A 249 15.47 3.86 -2.95
C LEU A 249 15.66 4.31 -4.39
N ALA A 250 14.56 4.69 -5.05
CA ALA A 250 14.58 5.20 -6.41
C ALA A 250 14.17 6.67 -6.41
N MET A 251 15.03 7.53 -6.97
CA MET A 251 14.82 8.97 -7.02
C MET A 251 14.37 9.39 -8.41
N PHE A 252 13.19 9.97 -8.52
CA PHE A 252 12.64 10.49 -9.76
C PHE A 252 12.55 12.01 -9.69
N CYS A 253 12.81 12.66 -10.82
CA CYS A 253 12.64 14.11 -10.90
C CYS A 253 11.91 14.50 -12.18
N SER A 254 10.96 15.42 -12.05
CA SER A 254 10.22 16.07 -13.13
C SER A 254 10.04 17.55 -12.83
N PRO A 255 9.74 18.41 -13.84
CA PRO A 255 9.19 19.72 -13.58
C PRO A 255 7.83 19.55 -12.88
N LEU A 256 7.44 20.52 -12.06
CA LEU A 256 6.15 20.50 -11.39
C LEU A 256 4.97 20.59 -12.39
N ALA A 257 5.16 21.40 -13.43
CA ALA A 257 4.28 21.56 -14.57
C ALA A 257 5.08 22.00 -15.80
N PRO A 258 4.58 21.77 -17.03
CA PRO A 258 5.24 22.22 -18.25
C PRO A 258 5.50 23.74 -18.23
N GLY A 259 6.73 24.14 -18.53
CA GLY A 259 7.14 25.56 -18.56
C GLY A 259 7.39 26.22 -17.21
N GLN A 260 7.27 25.50 -16.09
CA GLN A 260 7.66 26.00 -14.77
C GLN A 260 9.10 25.60 -14.42
N THR A 261 9.81 26.46 -13.67
CA THR A 261 11.15 26.20 -13.13
C THR A 261 11.13 25.42 -11.81
N HIS A 262 9.95 25.14 -11.25
CA HIS A 262 9.82 24.34 -10.04
C HIS A 262 10.13 22.87 -10.35
N LEU A 263 11.01 22.27 -9.55
CA LEU A 263 11.38 20.87 -9.68
C LEU A 263 10.70 20.05 -8.59
N GLN A 264 10.10 18.93 -8.99
CA GLN A 264 9.53 17.96 -8.08
C GLN A 264 10.44 16.73 -8.03
N LEU A 265 11.05 16.49 -6.87
CA LEU A 265 11.78 15.28 -6.54
C LEU A 265 10.81 14.29 -5.87
N ARG A 266 10.79 13.04 -6.30
CA ARG A 266 10.01 11.95 -5.71
C ARG A 266 10.95 10.81 -5.31
N VAL A 267 10.93 10.42 -4.05
CA VAL A 267 11.78 9.35 -3.50
C VAL A 267 10.90 8.16 -3.16
N TYR A 268 11.03 7.07 -3.93
CA TYR A 268 10.27 5.84 -3.75
C TYR A 268 11.00 4.87 -2.82
N PHE A 269 10.21 4.18 -1.98
CA PHE A 269 10.64 3.12 -1.08
C PHE A 269 10.15 1.79 -1.63
N LEU A 270 11.00 1.10 -2.37
CA LEU A 270 10.61 -0.09 -3.12
C LEU A 270 11.20 -1.34 -2.48
N ASN A 271 10.47 -2.45 -2.55
CA ASN A 271 11.08 -3.76 -2.33
C ASN A 271 12.26 -3.93 -3.30
N ASN A 272 13.36 -4.54 -2.84
CA ASN A 272 14.51 -4.84 -3.71
C ASN A 272 14.19 -6.02 -4.66
N THR A 273 13.26 -5.79 -5.59
CA THR A 273 12.85 -6.72 -6.64
C THR A 273 12.72 -5.96 -7.97
N PRO A 274 13.03 -6.58 -9.12
CA PRO A 274 12.92 -5.90 -10.42
C PRO A 274 11.50 -5.42 -10.72
N CYS A 275 10.48 -6.20 -10.35
CA CYS A 275 9.07 -5.83 -10.56
C CYS A 275 8.67 -4.53 -9.85
N ALA A 276 9.19 -4.26 -8.65
CA ALA A 276 8.87 -3.05 -7.90
C ALA A 276 9.50 -1.80 -8.54
N LEU A 277 10.73 -1.91 -9.06
CA LEU A 277 11.37 -0.84 -9.82
C LEU A 277 10.65 -0.59 -11.15
N GLN A 278 10.27 -1.66 -11.87
CA GLN A 278 9.54 -1.55 -13.13
C GLN A 278 8.18 -0.86 -12.95
N TRP A 279 7.49 -1.17 -11.85
CA TRP A 279 6.26 -0.46 -11.46
C TRP A 279 6.52 1.05 -11.30
N ALA A 280 7.54 1.44 -10.54
CA ALA A 280 7.86 2.86 -10.31
C ALA A 280 8.24 3.60 -11.61
N LEU A 281 9.04 2.97 -12.48
CA LEU A 281 9.38 3.51 -13.80
C LEU A 281 8.14 3.75 -14.67
N THR A 282 7.22 2.78 -14.65
CA THR A 282 5.97 2.84 -15.42
C THR A 282 5.05 3.94 -14.88
N ASN A 283 4.96 4.08 -13.55
CA ASN A 283 4.15 5.11 -12.90
C ASN A 283 4.66 6.54 -13.13
N GLU A 284 5.98 6.69 -13.30
CA GLU A 284 6.62 8.00 -13.49
C GLU A 284 6.61 8.51 -14.93
N GLN A 285 6.46 7.61 -15.92
CA GLN A 285 6.35 7.96 -17.35
C GLN A 285 5.32 9.07 -17.67
N PRO A 286 4.03 8.97 -17.28
CA PRO A 286 3.03 10.00 -17.58
C PRO A 286 3.39 11.38 -17.00
N HIS A 287 4.15 11.40 -15.89
CA HIS A 287 4.56 12.59 -15.18
C HIS A 287 5.86 13.21 -15.73
N GLY A 288 6.43 12.63 -16.80
CA GLY A 288 7.75 13.00 -17.29
C GLY A 288 8.86 12.73 -16.27
N GLY A 289 8.59 11.90 -15.26
CA GLY A 289 9.58 11.48 -14.29
C GLY A 289 10.67 10.65 -14.94
N ARG A 290 11.91 10.92 -14.55
CA ARG A 290 13.08 10.13 -14.95
C ARG A 290 13.84 9.71 -13.71
N LEU A 291 14.27 8.45 -13.68
CA LEU A 291 15.12 7.92 -12.62
C LEU A 291 16.47 8.66 -12.67
N ARG A 292 16.91 9.18 -11.53
CA ARG A 292 18.14 9.95 -11.39
C ARG A 292 19.11 9.21 -10.49
N GLY A 293 20.22 8.78 -11.08
CA GLY A 293 21.26 8.00 -10.40
C GLY A 293 20.88 6.54 -10.15
N PRO A 294 21.80 5.76 -9.57
CA PRO A 294 21.55 4.37 -9.21
C PRO A 294 20.57 4.27 -8.03
N CYS A 295 19.80 3.18 -8.00
CA CYS A 295 18.97 2.88 -6.83
C CYS A 295 19.86 2.56 -5.63
N GLN A 296 19.56 3.16 -4.47
CA GLN A 296 20.33 2.93 -3.24
C GLN A 296 19.72 1.80 -2.43
N LEU A 297 20.50 0.78 -2.12
CA LEU A 297 20.07 -0.37 -1.32
C LEU A 297 20.23 -0.10 0.16
N PHE A 298 19.25 -0.50 0.97
CA PHE A 298 19.36 -0.45 2.42
C PHE A 298 18.52 -1.53 3.10
N ASP A 299 18.87 -1.83 4.34
CA ASP A 299 18.22 -2.86 5.16
C ASP A 299 17.09 -2.22 6.00
N PHE A 300 15.92 -2.84 6.00
CA PHE A 300 14.75 -2.37 6.74
C PHE A 300 14.27 -3.43 7.73
N THR A 301 14.22 -3.07 9.01
CA THR A 301 13.74 -3.99 10.07
C THR A 301 12.25 -3.79 10.35
N GLY A 302 11.54 -4.91 10.49
CA GLY A 302 10.12 -4.93 10.86
C GLY A 302 9.85 -4.70 12.35
N ALA A 303 10.91 -4.61 13.18
CA ALA A 303 10.79 -4.37 14.62
C ALA A 303 10.68 -2.88 14.97
N ARG A 304 10.90 -1.97 14.02
CA ARG A 304 10.94 -0.51 14.23
C ARG A 304 9.68 0.19 13.73
N GLY A 305 9.61 1.49 14.01
CA GLY A 305 8.55 2.37 13.56
C GLY A 305 8.75 2.87 12.13
N ASP A 306 8.19 4.05 11.89
CA ASP A 306 8.18 4.71 10.59
C ASP A 306 9.59 5.12 10.13
N GLN A 307 9.71 5.42 8.84
CA GLN A 307 10.93 5.94 8.23
C GLN A 307 10.82 7.47 8.10
N CYS A 308 11.79 8.26 8.59
CA CYS A 308 11.89 9.70 8.23
C CYS A 308 12.84 9.85 7.05
N LEU A 309 12.43 10.68 6.10
CA LEU A 309 13.25 11.22 5.04
C LEU A 309 13.47 12.72 5.31
N LYS A 310 14.71 13.10 5.63
CA LYS A 310 15.09 14.45 6.03
C LYS A 310 16.04 15.10 5.03
N LEU A 311 15.63 16.25 4.51
CA LEU A 311 16.45 17.12 3.70
C LEU A 311 17.55 17.78 4.55
N LYS A 312 18.80 17.68 4.11
CA LYS A 312 19.97 18.18 4.84
C LYS A 312 20.72 19.28 4.11
N TYR A 313 20.85 19.14 2.80
CA TYR A 313 21.58 20.08 1.98
C TYR A 313 20.88 20.28 0.64
N ILE A 314 20.94 21.52 0.16
CA ILE A 314 20.50 21.96 -1.16
C ILE A 314 21.62 22.85 -1.69
N SER A 315 21.98 22.71 -2.98
CA SER A 315 22.96 23.56 -3.63
C SER A 315 22.55 25.04 -3.61
N GLU A 316 23.56 25.91 -3.70
CA GLU A 316 23.36 27.34 -3.82
C GLU A 316 22.50 27.68 -5.05
N GLY A 317 21.67 28.72 -4.94
CA GLY A 317 20.71 29.08 -5.98
C GLY A 317 19.38 28.34 -5.95
N TRP A 318 19.24 27.31 -5.13
CA TRP A 318 17.98 26.57 -4.96
C TRP A 318 17.45 26.70 -3.54
N GLU A 319 16.13 26.57 -3.39
CA GLU A 319 15.44 26.53 -2.10
C GLU A 319 14.33 25.49 -2.09
N ASN A 320 14.11 24.88 -0.92
CA ASN A 320 12.94 24.04 -0.66
C ASN A 320 11.72 24.94 -0.43
N VAL A 321 10.64 24.69 -1.16
CA VAL A 321 9.41 25.47 -1.06
C VAL A 321 8.33 24.79 -0.22
N ASP A 322 8.65 23.62 0.32
CA ASP A 322 7.76 22.89 1.21
C ASP A 322 7.83 23.39 2.65
N ASP A 323 6.71 23.28 3.35
CA ASP A 323 6.56 23.73 4.74
C ASP A 323 7.43 22.91 5.73
N SER A 324 7.87 21.71 5.33
CA SER A 324 8.73 20.83 6.14
C SER A 324 9.93 20.29 5.35
N SER A 325 11.05 20.12 6.06
CA SER A 325 12.26 19.45 5.55
C SER A 325 12.38 17.98 5.97
N CYS A 326 11.46 17.43 6.79
CA CYS A 326 11.32 15.98 6.98
C CYS A 326 9.91 15.53 6.61
N GLN A 327 9.83 14.36 5.99
CA GLN A 327 8.59 13.64 5.76
C GLN A 327 8.68 12.22 6.30
N LEU A 328 7.62 11.75 6.96
CA LEU A 328 7.52 10.40 7.52
C LEU A 328 6.85 9.47 6.52
N VAL A 329 7.35 8.24 6.43
CA VAL A 329 6.79 7.14 5.63
C VAL A 329 6.31 6.05 6.59
N PRO A 330 4.99 5.74 6.59
CA PRO A 330 4.43 4.71 7.46
C PRO A 330 5.13 3.37 7.30
N HIS A 331 5.52 2.77 8.41
CA HIS A 331 6.17 1.48 8.49
C HIS A 331 5.43 0.42 7.67
N LEU A 332 4.11 0.31 7.86
CA LEU A 332 3.31 -0.74 7.22
C LEU A 332 3.20 -0.58 5.71
N HIS A 333 3.28 0.64 5.18
CA HIS A 333 3.23 0.85 3.73
C HIS A 333 4.50 0.29 3.07
N ILE A 334 5.64 0.50 3.71
CA ILE A 334 6.91 -0.09 3.29
C ILE A 334 6.88 -1.61 3.53
N TRP A 335 6.48 -2.05 4.72
CA TRP A 335 6.56 -3.45 5.16
C TRP A 335 5.66 -4.38 4.32
N HIS A 336 4.46 -3.94 3.97
CA HIS A 336 3.50 -4.69 3.17
C HIS A 336 3.69 -4.54 1.65
N GLY A 337 4.73 -3.82 1.20
CA GLY A 337 5.11 -3.79 -0.22
C GLY A 337 4.33 -2.80 -1.09
N LYS A 338 3.73 -1.76 -0.49
CA LYS A 338 2.93 -0.74 -1.19
C LYS A 338 3.72 0.23 -2.07
N CYS A 339 5.04 0.13 -2.07
CA CYS A 339 5.92 0.98 -2.87
C CYS A 339 5.67 2.50 -2.67
N PRO A 340 5.53 3.01 -1.44
CA PRO A 340 5.20 4.42 -1.20
C PRO A 340 6.32 5.36 -1.65
N PHE A 341 5.99 6.62 -1.94
CA PHE A 341 6.98 7.67 -2.17
C PHE A 341 6.75 8.92 -1.33
N ARG A 342 7.77 9.79 -1.26
CA ARG A 342 7.68 11.15 -0.71
C ARG A 342 8.18 12.16 -1.70
N SER A 343 7.52 13.32 -1.76
CA SER A 343 7.84 14.35 -2.74
C SER A 343 8.33 15.64 -2.11
N PHE A 344 9.36 16.24 -2.71
CA PHE A 344 9.93 17.53 -2.31
C PHE A 344 9.96 18.46 -3.52
N CYS A 345 9.72 19.73 -3.29
CA CYS A 345 9.52 20.73 -4.31
C CYS A 345 10.53 21.86 -4.15
N PHE A 346 11.34 22.05 -5.20
CA PHE A 346 12.44 23.00 -5.20
C PHE A 346 12.20 24.13 -6.20
N ARG A 347 12.62 25.32 -5.84
CA ARG A 347 12.56 26.51 -6.70
C ARG A 347 13.94 27.14 -6.81
N ARG A 348 14.22 27.73 -7.97
CA ARG A 348 15.39 28.59 -8.17
C ARG A 348 15.18 29.92 -7.43
N LYS A 349 16.12 30.29 -6.56
CA LYS A 349 16.14 31.59 -5.90
C LYS A 349 16.19 32.68 -6.98
N ALA A 350 15.34 33.70 -6.84
CA ALA A 350 15.38 34.85 -7.73
C ALA A 350 16.74 35.56 -7.58
N ALA A 351 17.35 35.98 -8.68
CA ALA A 351 18.58 36.75 -8.64
C ALA A 351 18.31 38.06 -7.89
N ASN A 352 18.91 38.24 -6.72
CA ASN A 352 18.96 39.54 -6.08
C ASN A 352 19.80 40.45 -6.98
N LYS A 353 19.26 41.62 -7.33
CA LYS A 353 19.87 42.58 -8.28
C LYS A 353 21.26 43.12 -7.87
N ASN A 354 21.89 42.61 -6.81
CA ASN A 354 23.05 43.22 -6.17
C ASN A 354 24.20 42.28 -5.80
N GLU A 355 24.22 41.02 -6.25
CA GLU A 355 25.39 40.14 -6.10
C GLU A 355 25.76 39.49 -7.44
N ASP A 356 27.07 39.40 -7.70
CA ASP A 356 27.68 38.97 -8.94
C ASP A 356 27.09 37.63 -9.43
N CYS A 357 26.37 37.69 -10.56
CA CYS A 357 25.59 36.60 -11.14
C CYS A 357 26.45 35.54 -11.87
N SER A 358 27.63 35.19 -11.35
CA SER A 358 28.58 34.31 -12.06
C SER A 358 28.64 32.86 -11.57
N ALA A 359 27.83 32.44 -10.59
CA ALA A 359 27.92 31.09 -10.01
C ALA A 359 26.58 30.34 -9.81
N LEU A 360 25.48 30.81 -10.42
CA LEU A 360 24.22 30.07 -10.40
C LEU A 360 24.29 28.93 -11.41
N THR A 361 24.82 27.78 -11.00
CA THR A 361 24.77 26.56 -11.80
C THR A 361 23.31 26.17 -12.04
N ASN A 362 22.97 25.75 -13.27
CA ASN A 362 21.64 25.20 -13.59
C ASN A 362 21.44 23.78 -13.01
N GLU A 363 22.28 23.41 -12.06
CA GLU A 363 22.36 22.09 -11.46
C GLU A 363 21.93 22.17 -10.00
N ILE A 364 20.94 21.35 -9.66
CA ILE A 364 20.50 21.17 -8.29
C ILE A 364 21.21 19.95 -7.70
N ILE A 365 21.86 20.13 -6.55
CA ILE A 365 22.40 19.03 -5.74
C ILE A 365 21.61 18.98 -4.43
N VAL A 366 20.98 17.84 -4.15
CA VAL A 366 20.22 17.62 -2.92
C VAL A 366 20.84 16.47 -2.16
N THR A 367 21.07 16.68 -0.86
CA THR A 367 21.42 15.59 0.06
C THR A 367 20.29 15.37 1.05
N MET A 368 19.79 14.14 1.09
CA MET A 368 18.75 13.72 2.02
C MET A 368 19.24 12.54 2.85
N HIS A 369 18.83 12.51 4.09
CA HIS A 369 19.14 11.42 4.99
C HIS A 369 17.87 10.65 5.31
N THR A 370 17.93 9.33 5.27
CA THR A 370 16.80 8.47 5.63
C THR A 370 17.17 7.49 6.73
N PHE A 371 16.30 7.34 7.73
CA PHE A 371 16.50 6.50 8.89
C PHE A 371 15.16 6.04 9.48
N GLN A 372 15.16 4.87 10.12
CA GLN A 372 14.01 4.40 10.90
C GLN A 372 13.98 5.07 12.27
N ASP A 373 12.79 5.12 12.87
CA ASP A 373 12.59 5.66 14.21
C ASP A 373 13.61 5.08 15.23
N GLY A 374 14.20 5.98 16.01
CA GLY A 374 15.25 5.68 17.00
C GLY A 374 16.65 5.40 16.45
N LEU A 375 16.90 5.55 15.13
CA LEU A 375 18.21 5.28 14.50
C LEU A 375 18.94 6.52 13.93
N GLU A 376 18.45 7.73 14.19
CA GLU A 376 18.91 8.97 13.53
C GLU A 376 20.43 9.20 13.57
N THR A 377 21.10 8.70 14.60
CA THR A 377 22.53 8.92 14.87
C THR A 377 23.41 7.70 14.60
N LYS A 378 22.84 6.53 14.28
CA LYS A 378 23.58 5.27 14.17
C LYS A 378 23.53 4.65 12.78
N TYR A 379 22.39 4.69 12.12
CA TYR A 379 22.18 4.06 10.81
C TYR A 379 21.33 4.99 9.97
N MET A 380 21.97 5.61 8.97
CA MET A 380 21.37 6.65 8.17
C MET A 380 21.93 6.55 6.75
N GLU A 381 21.03 6.42 5.78
CA GLU A 381 21.40 6.35 4.37
C GLU A 381 21.42 7.76 3.79
N ILE A 382 22.47 8.06 3.02
CA ILE A 382 22.69 9.37 2.42
C ILE A 382 22.35 9.29 0.94
N LEU A 383 21.19 9.85 0.60
CA LEU A 383 20.75 10.05 -0.77
C LEU A 383 21.40 11.31 -1.32
N ARG A 384 22.11 11.19 -2.43
CA ARG A 384 22.64 12.32 -3.19
C ARG A 384 21.99 12.36 -4.55
N PHE A 385 21.31 13.46 -4.82
CA PHE A 385 20.63 13.73 -6.06
C PHE A 385 21.33 14.88 -6.78
N GLN A 386 21.48 14.74 -8.10
CA GLN A 386 22.10 15.73 -8.98
C GLN A 386 21.28 15.77 -10.28
N ALA A 387 20.82 16.97 -10.68
CA ALA A 387 20.12 17.16 -11.94
C ALA A 387 20.43 18.54 -12.55
N SER A 388 20.78 18.55 -13.84
CA SER A 388 21.00 19.77 -14.65
C SER A 388 19.83 20.02 -15.60
N GLU A 389 19.40 21.27 -15.79
CA GLU A 389 18.26 21.62 -16.68
C GLU A 389 18.47 21.26 -18.16
N GLU A 390 19.71 21.27 -18.68
CA GLU A 390 20.01 21.22 -20.12
C GLU A 390 19.83 19.84 -20.78
N GLU A 391 19.98 18.74 -20.04
CA GLU A 391 19.73 17.38 -20.53
C GLU A 391 18.36 16.82 -20.10
N SER A 392 17.63 17.52 -19.23
CA SER A 392 16.72 16.86 -18.28
C SER A 392 15.23 17.06 -18.49
N TRP A 393 14.80 18.01 -19.30
CA TRP A 393 13.38 18.38 -19.43
C TRP A 393 12.82 18.22 -20.83
N ALA A 394 13.39 17.30 -21.63
CA ALA A 394 12.79 16.90 -22.89
C ALA A 394 11.30 16.59 -22.64
N ALA A 395 10.43 17.19 -23.46
CA ALA A 395 9.00 17.00 -23.33
C ALA A 395 8.71 15.49 -23.23
N PRO A 396 7.86 15.06 -22.27
CA PRO A 396 7.48 13.66 -22.20
C PRO A 396 7.01 13.24 -23.60
N PRO A 397 7.40 12.04 -24.09
CA PRO A 397 6.86 11.56 -25.35
C PRO A 397 5.34 11.66 -25.28
N PRO A 398 4.66 12.02 -26.38
CA PRO A 398 3.21 12.18 -26.37
C PRO A 398 2.59 10.93 -25.75
N VAL A 399 1.85 11.14 -24.66
CA VAL A 399 1.23 10.09 -23.84
C VAL A 399 0.18 9.42 -24.73
N ALA A 400 0.59 8.41 -25.48
CA ALA A 400 -0.30 7.70 -26.41
C ALA A 400 -1.30 6.81 -25.66
N GLN A 401 -1.05 6.52 -24.37
CA GLN A 401 -1.88 5.65 -23.55
C GLN A 401 -1.95 6.17 -22.10
N PRO A 402 -3.12 6.08 -21.43
CA PRO A 402 -3.25 6.42 -20.02
C PRO A 402 -2.29 5.58 -19.16
N PRO A 403 -1.87 6.08 -17.98
CA PRO A 403 -0.99 5.32 -17.09
C PRO A 403 -1.59 3.94 -16.77
N PRO A 404 -0.78 2.88 -16.80
CA PRO A 404 -1.19 1.59 -16.28
C PRO A 404 -1.24 1.71 -14.76
N CYS A 405 -2.44 1.89 -14.20
CA CYS A 405 -2.68 1.96 -12.77
C CYS A 405 -3.99 1.24 -12.37
N ASN A 406 -4.12 0.92 -11.09
CA ASN A 406 -5.34 0.33 -10.54
C ASN A 406 -6.40 1.42 -10.44
N ARG A 407 -7.36 1.44 -11.36
CA ARG A 407 -8.40 2.47 -11.38
C ARG A 407 -9.58 2.12 -10.48
N LEU A 408 -10.12 3.13 -9.82
CA LEU A 408 -11.36 3.03 -9.07
C LEU A 408 -12.53 2.81 -10.04
N PRO A 409 -13.57 2.08 -9.62
CA PRO A 409 -14.83 2.01 -10.34
C PRO A 409 -15.39 3.42 -10.61
N PRO A 410 -15.92 3.72 -11.81
CA PRO A 410 -16.35 5.06 -12.18
C PRO A 410 -17.38 5.65 -11.21
N GLU A 411 -18.36 4.84 -10.79
CA GLU A 411 -19.43 5.28 -9.89
C GLU A 411 -18.87 5.64 -8.51
N LEU A 412 -17.89 4.87 -8.03
CA LEU A 412 -17.23 5.14 -6.76
C LEU A 412 -16.33 6.38 -6.86
N PHE A 413 -15.63 6.55 -7.96
CA PHE A 413 -14.78 7.69 -8.23
C PHE A 413 -15.59 8.99 -8.18
N GLU A 414 -16.71 9.07 -8.90
CA GLU A 414 -17.58 10.24 -8.93
C GLU A 414 -18.16 10.57 -7.54
N GLN A 415 -18.61 9.56 -6.80
CA GLN A 415 -19.13 9.75 -5.44
C GLN A 415 -18.06 10.30 -4.49
N LEU A 416 -16.86 9.72 -4.51
CA LEU A 416 -15.76 10.17 -3.66
C LEU A 416 -15.28 11.57 -4.04
N GLN A 417 -15.22 11.87 -5.34
CA GLN A 417 -14.93 13.20 -5.85
C GLN A 417 -15.90 14.22 -5.25
N MET A 418 -17.21 13.97 -5.35
CA MET A 418 -18.24 14.86 -4.81
C MET A 418 -18.13 15.08 -3.29
N LEU A 419 -17.73 14.05 -2.53
CA LEU A 419 -17.57 14.16 -1.08
C LEU A 419 -16.28 14.90 -0.67
N LEU A 420 -15.20 14.77 -1.44
CA LEU A 420 -13.88 15.34 -1.10
C LEU A 420 -13.64 16.74 -1.66
N GLU A 421 -14.41 17.15 -2.68
CA GLU A 421 -14.31 18.46 -3.33
C GLU A 421 -14.63 19.65 -2.39
N PRO A 422 -15.64 19.60 -1.49
CA PRO A 422 -15.95 20.71 -0.62
C PRO A 422 -14.78 21.05 0.32
N ASN A 423 -14.34 22.32 0.27
CA ASN A 423 -13.26 22.80 1.13
C ASN A 423 -13.68 22.76 2.61
N SER A 424 -12.93 22.00 3.40
CA SER A 424 -13.07 22.00 4.84
C SER A 424 -12.19 23.07 5.46
N ILE A 425 -12.75 23.80 6.44
CA ILE A 425 -12.01 24.84 7.19
C ILE A 425 -10.85 24.19 7.98
N THR A 426 -11.02 22.93 8.41
CA THR A 426 -9.98 22.15 9.09
C THR A 426 -9.00 21.47 8.14
N GLY A 427 -9.15 21.67 6.83
CA GLY A 427 -8.37 20.99 5.79
C GLY A 427 -8.68 19.49 5.68
N ASN A 428 -9.77 19.02 6.31
CA ASN A 428 -10.20 17.62 6.25
C ASN A 428 -10.96 17.29 4.94
N ASP A 429 -10.31 17.56 3.83
CA ASP A 429 -10.79 17.38 2.46
C ASP A 429 -9.69 16.68 1.63
N TRP A 430 -9.72 16.85 0.30
CA TRP A 430 -8.69 16.35 -0.61
C TRP A 430 -7.25 16.73 -0.20
N ARG A 431 -7.03 17.85 0.52
CA ARG A 431 -5.70 18.29 0.97
C ARG A 431 -5.12 17.35 2.03
N ARG A 432 -5.95 16.86 2.96
CA ARG A 432 -5.49 15.92 3.99
C ARG A 432 -5.21 14.55 3.37
N LEU A 433 -6.00 14.13 2.38
CA LEU A 433 -5.70 12.92 1.60
C LEU A 433 -4.35 13.08 0.89
N ALA A 434 -4.13 14.20 0.20
CA ALA A 434 -2.88 14.53 -0.47
C ALA A 434 -1.65 14.43 0.44
N SER A 435 -1.75 14.93 1.68
CA SER A 435 -0.69 14.80 2.68
C SER A 435 -0.41 13.35 3.08
N HIS A 436 -1.45 12.51 3.22
CA HIS A 436 -1.27 11.08 3.51
C HIS A 436 -0.62 10.31 2.35
N LEU A 437 -0.90 10.72 1.10
CA LEU A 437 -0.24 10.22 -0.11
C LEU A 437 1.22 10.69 -0.26
N GLY A 438 1.74 11.49 0.69
CA GLY A 438 3.14 11.95 0.67
C GLY A 438 3.41 13.09 -0.30
N LEU A 439 2.39 13.88 -0.66
CA LEU A 439 2.55 15.04 -1.52
C LEU A 439 3.15 16.23 -0.75
N CYS A 440 4.08 16.91 -1.41
CA CYS A 440 4.73 18.13 -0.93
C CYS A 440 3.70 19.27 -0.82
N GLY A 441 3.86 20.19 0.14
CA GLY A 441 2.92 21.29 0.35
C GLY A 441 2.73 22.16 -0.90
N MET A 442 3.79 22.36 -1.68
CA MET A 442 3.70 23.09 -2.94
C MET A 442 2.88 22.35 -4.00
N LYS A 443 2.95 21.02 -4.07
CA LYS A 443 2.17 20.20 -5.00
C LYS A 443 0.70 20.27 -4.64
N ILE A 444 0.37 20.23 -3.34
CA ILE A 444 -1.00 20.42 -2.85
C ILE A 444 -1.53 21.79 -3.28
N ARG A 445 -0.74 22.86 -3.14
CA ARG A 445 -1.13 24.20 -3.61
C ARG A 445 -1.31 24.24 -5.13
N PHE A 446 -0.44 23.59 -5.89
CA PHE A 446 -0.60 23.48 -7.35
C PHE A 446 -1.89 22.76 -7.75
N LEU A 447 -2.25 21.69 -7.03
CA LEU A 447 -3.48 20.94 -7.29
C LEU A 447 -4.75 21.75 -7.01
N SER A 448 -4.69 22.72 -6.09
CA SER A 448 -5.82 23.64 -5.84
C SER A 448 -6.19 24.50 -7.06
N CYS A 449 -5.28 24.65 -8.02
CA CYS A 449 -5.52 25.39 -9.26
C CYS A 449 -6.13 24.52 -10.37
N GLN A 450 -6.30 23.22 -10.15
CA GLN A 450 -6.90 22.32 -11.12
C GLN A 450 -8.43 22.47 -11.13
N ARG A 451 -9.07 22.01 -12.22
CA ARG A 451 -10.53 22.08 -12.37
C ARG A 451 -11.29 21.34 -11.26
N SER A 452 -10.75 20.21 -10.82
CA SER A 452 -11.22 19.45 -9.64
C SER A 452 -9.99 18.90 -8.92
N PRO A 453 -9.60 19.48 -7.77
CA PRO A 453 -8.50 18.98 -6.97
C PRO A 453 -8.78 17.59 -6.37
N ALA A 454 -10.05 17.28 -6.05
CA ALA A 454 -10.40 15.96 -5.52
C ALA A 454 -10.21 14.86 -6.56
N ALA A 455 -10.65 15.09 -7.81
CA ALA A 455 -10.42 14.14 -8.91
C ALA A 455 -8.92 13.90 -9.13
N ALA A 456 -8.12 14.97 -9.19
CA ALA A 456 -6.67 14.84 -9.39
C ALA A 456 -5.97 14.05 -8.28
N ILE A 457 -6.43 14.17 -7.03
CA ILE A 457 -5.89 13.37 -5.91
C ILE A 457 -6.33 11.91 -5.98
N LEU A 458 -7.56 11.63 -6.40
CA LEU A 458 -8.04 10.26 -6.59
C LEU A 458 -7.29 9.57 -7.75
N GLU A 459 -7.06 10.28 -8.86
CA GLU A 459 -6.20 9.79 -9.95
C GLU A 459 -4.77 9.50 -9.45
N LEU A 460 -4.18 10.40 -8.66
CA LEU A 460 -2.87 10.16 -8.03
C LEU A 460 -2.87 8.97 -7.07
N PHE A 461 -3.98 8.69 -6.39
CA PHE A 461 -4.13 7.52 -5.53
C PHE A 461 -4.15 6.22 -6.34
N GLU A 462 -4.87 6.20 -7.46
CA GLU A 462 -4.89 5.07 -8.41
C GLU A 462 -3.48 4.78 -8.94
N GLU A 463 -2.77 5.83 -9.33
CA GLU A 463 -1.39 5.79 -9.80
C GLU A 463 -0.43 5.24 -8.74
N GLN A 464 -0.67 5.50 -7.45
CA GLN A 464 0.11 4.93 -6.34
C GLN A 464 -0.22 3.46 -6.02
N ASN A 465 -0.93 2.76 -6.90
CA ASN A 465 -1.36 1.37 -6.70
C ASN A 465 -2.21 1.22 -5.41
N GLY A 466 -2.96 2.28 -5.08
CA GLY A 466 -3.80 2.31 -3.89
C GLY A 466 -4.96 1.33 -4.00
N SER A 467 -5.15 0.52 -2.97
CA SER A 467 -6.28 -0.43 -2.92
C SER A 467 -7.52 0.22 -2.30
N LEU A 468 -8.71 -0.29 -2.63
CA LEU A 468 -9.95 0.20 -2.02
C LEU A 468 -9.96 0.09 -0.49
N GLN A 469 -9.38 -0.98 0.05
CA GLN A 469 -9.26 -1.18 1.50
C GLN A 469 -8.36 -0.13 2.14
N GLU A 470 -7.27 0.25 1.46
CA GLU A 470 -6.41 1.33 1.91
C GLU A 470 -7.13 2.67 1.84
N LEU A 471 -7.86 2.95 0.77
CA LEU A 471 -8.63 4.18 0.66
C LEU A 471 -9.64 4.27 1.80
N GLN A 472 -10.36 3.18 2.10
CA GLN A 472 -11.27 3.11 3.24
C GLN A 472 -10.55 3.38 4.58
N TYR A 473 -9.38 2.78 4.78
CA TYR A 473 -8.56 2.99 5.96
C TYR A 473 -8.10 4.44 6.09
N LEU A 474 -7.63 5.06 5.01
CA LEU A 474 -7.23 6.46 4.96
C LEU A 474 -8.42 7.40 5.24
N MET A 475 -9.60 7.13 4.66
CA MET A 475 -10.82 7.89 4.94
C MET A 475 -11.22 7.79 6.42
N THR A 476 -11.07 6.60 7.02
CA THR A 476 -11.34 6.38 8.44
C THR A 476 -10.34 7.11 9.32
N LEU A 477 -9.04 7.07 9.00
CA LEU A 477 -7.98 7.83 9.69
C LEU A 477 -8.18 9.34 9.60
N MET A 478 -8.77 9.80 8.50
CA MET A 478 -9.16 11.19 8.30
C MET A 478 -10.51 11.54 8.95
N GLU A 479 -11.17 10.62 9.65
CA GLU A 479 -12.50 10.81 10.25
C GLU A 479 -13.61 11.17 9.22
N ARG A 480 -13.38 10.84 7.93
CA ARG A 480 -14.35 10.99 6.84
C ARG A 480 -15.16 9.70 6.69
N LEU A 481 -16.03 9.46 7.67
CA LEU A 481 -16.86 8.26 7.75
C LEU A 481 -17.89 8.17 6.61
N ASP A 482 -18.30 9.32 6.07
CA ASP A 482 -19.11 9.42 4.86
C ASP A 482 -18.42 8.72 3.67
N CYS A 483 -17.18 9.10 3.36
CA CYS A 483 -16.40 8.44 2.31
C CYS A 483 -16.10 6.97 2.63
N ALA A 484 -15.74 6.67 3.88
CA ALA A 484 -15.42 5.30 4.30
C ALA A 484 -16.63 4.36 4.15
N SER A 485 -17.84 4.83 4.48
CA SER A 485 -19.08 4.05 4.36
C SER A 485 -19.43 3.75 2.90
N VAL A 486 -19.22 4.69 1.99
CA VAL A 486 -19.44 4.50 0.54
C VAL A 486 -18.52 3.40 0.01
N ILE A 487 -17.23 3.47 0.33
CA ILE A 487 -16.25 2.44 -0.07
C ILE A 487 -16.62 1.08 0.54
N GLN A 488 -17.01 1.06 1.82
CA GLN A 488 -17.42 -0.18 2.49
C GLN A 488 -18.66 -0.81 1.82
N SER A 489 -19.64 0.01 1.44
CA SER A 489 -20.84 -0.45 0.75
C SER A 489 -20.55 -1.03 -0.63
N TYR A 490 -19.54 -0.49 -1.31
CA TYR A 490 -19.05 -1.02 -2.59
C TYR A 490 -18.34 -2.36 -2.40
N LEU A 491 -17.45 -2.44 -1.40
CA LEU A 491 -16.72 -3.67 -1.06
C LEU A 491 -17.68 -4.80 -0.64
N SER A 492 -18.69 -4.50 0.18
CA SER A 492 -19.67 -5.49 0.62
C SER A 492 -20.53 -5.99 -0.54
N ARG A 493 -20.94 -5.11 -1.47
CA ARG A 493 -21.65 -5.51 -2.70
C ARG A 493 -20.81 -6.44 -3.58
N THR A 494 -19.49 -6.30 -3.56
CA THR A 494 -18.56 -7.11 -4.37
C THR A 494 -18.17 -8.43 -3.69
N GLN A 495 -18.18 -8.50 -2.36
CA GLN A 495 -17.79 -9.68 -1.58
C GLN A 495 -18.96 -10.52 -1.05
N GLY A 496 -20.18 -9.98 -0.97
CA GLY A 496 -21.34 -10.65 -0.40
C GLY A 496 -22.63 -10.25 -1.09
N GLY A 497 -23.10 -11.10 -1.99
CA GLY A 497 -24.49 -11.09 -2.39
C GLY A 497 -25.34 -11.67 -1.27
N SER A 498 -25.65 -10.91 -0.22
CA SER A 498 -26.85 -11.13 0.60
C SER A 498 -27.21 -9.89 1.43
N PRO A 499 -28.38 -9.27 1.22
CA PRO A 499 -29.04 -8.45 2.22
C PRO A 499 -29.99 -9.35 3.03
N ALA A 500 -29.75 -9.49 4.34
CA ALA A 500 -30.82 -9.96 5.22
C ALA A 500 -31.80 -8.78 5.48
N PRO A 501 -33.11 -8.96 5.25
CA PRO A 501 -34.11 -7.93 5.48
C PRO A 501 -34.49 -7.92 6.96
N ALA A 502 -34.35 -6.78 7.64
CA ALA A 502 -34.98 -6.54 8.94
C ALA A 502 -35.12 -5.03 9.14
N CYS A 503 -36.25 -4.46 9.53
CA CYS A 503 -37.61 -4.96 9.69
C CYS A 503 -38.45 -3.67 9.73
N ARG A 504 -39.54 -3.59 8.95
CA ARG A 504 -40.59 -2.59 9.22
C ARG A 504 -41.24 -2.99 10.54
N GLY A 505 -40.80 -2.39 11.64
CA GLY A 505 -41.54 -2.39 12.89
C GLY A 505 -42.51 -1.23 12.87
N ALA A 506 -43.77 -1.52 12.54
CA ALA A 506 -44.89 -0.65 12.85
C ALA A 506 -44.94 -0.42 14.37
N TRP A 507 -44.86 0.84 14.79
CA TRP A 507 -45.35 1.29 16.09
C TRP A 507 -46.36 2.40 15.79
N GLU A 508 -47.61 1.95 15.75
CA GLU A 508 -48.81 2.59 16.29
C GLU A 508 -48.76 4.11 16.50
N ASN A 509 -49.42 4.82 15.58
CA ASN A 509 -50.07 6.09 15.90
C ASN A 509 -51.24 5.80 16.85
N GLN A 510 -51.13 6.25 18.10
CA GLN A 510 -52.30 6.51 18.95
C GLN A 510 -52.19 7.89 19.59
N GLY A 511 -53.13 8.74 19.17
CA GLY A 511 -53.82 9.70 20.02
C GLY A 511 -53.07 10.98 20.33
N LEU A 512 -53.50 12.07 19.69
CA LEU A 512 -53.99 13.28 20.35
C LEU A 512 -54.64 14.17 19.27
N GLU A 513 -55.89 13.85 18.92
CA GLU A 513 -56.85 14.83 18.42
C GLU A 513 -57.68 15.33 19.61
N LEU A 514 -58.28 16.52 19.44
CA LEU A 514 -58.97 17.43 20.40
C LEU A 514 -58.02 18.54 20.87
N GLU A 515 -58.21 19.83 20.62
CA GLU A 515 -59.33 20.66 20.17
C GLU A 515 -58.73 22.02 19.76
N LEU A 516 -59.20 22.65 18.66
CA LEU A 516 -59.43 24.10 18.53
C LEU A 516 -59.76 24.44 17.05
N GLU A 517 -61.04 24.32 16.71
CA GLU A 517 -61.64 25.16 15.67
C GLU A 517 -62.37 26.34 16.34
N GLN A 518 -62.49 27.44 15.58
CA GLN A 518 -63.10 28.75 15.89
C GLN A 518 -62.10 29.71 16.56
N GLU A 519 -61.75 30.86 15.99
CA GLU A 519 -62.59 31.84 15.32
C GLU A 519 -61.81 32.79 14.38
N LEU A 520 -62.56 33.29 13.39
CA LEU A 520 -62.54 34.67 12.87
C LEU A 520 -61.41 35.11 11.94
N ASP A 521 -61.71 34.94 10.65
CA ASP A 521 -61.51 35.97 9.64
C ASP A 521 -62.51 37.12 9.93
N GLU A 522 -62.05 38.21 10.55
CA GLU A 522 -62.70 39.53 10.43
C GLU A 522 -61.67 40.67 10.44
N LYS A 523 -61.48 41.23 9.24
CA LYS A 523 -61.17 42.64 8.91
C LYS A 523 -59.77 43.19 9.24
N LEU A 524 -59.18 43.71 8.15
CA LEU A 524 -58.19 44.79 8.07
C LEU A 524 -56.78 44.53 8.62
#